data_AF-A0A7C3BW70-F1
#
_entry.id   AF-A0A7C3BW70-F1
#
_cell.length_a   1.000
_cell.length_b   1.000
_cell.length_c   1.000
_cell.angle_alpha   90.00
_cell.angle_beta   90.00
_cell.angle_gamma   90.00
#
_symmetry.space_group_name_H-M   'P 1'
#
loop_
_entity.id
_entity.type
_entity.pdbx_description
1 polymer ?
#
loop_
_entity_poly.entity_id
_entity_poly.type
_entity_poly.pdbx_seq_one_letter_code
_entity_poly.pdbx_strand_id
1 'polypeptide(L)' 'DSAYRAAYKKARNLPRHDYQSFRRRLGDHLQRRGFGYGVINATVKRLWNELDNESE' A
#
# COMPACT_ATOMS: atom_id res chain seq x y z
N ASP A 1 -1.65 9.21 -9.67
CA ASP A 1 -0.68 8.13 -9.33
C ASP A 1 -1.04 6.76 -9.88
N SER A 2 -0.21 6.23 -10.79
CA SER A 2 -0.29 4.85 -11.28
C SER A 2 0.04 3.84 -10.16
N ALA A 3 1.00 4.15 -9.28
CA ALA A 3 1.35 3.34 -8.11
C ALA A 3 0.18 3.24 -7.12
N TYR A 4 -0.42 4.37 -6.75
CA TYR A 4 -1.56 4.41 -5.83
C TYR A 4 -2.75 3.59 -6.33
N ARG A 5 -3.20 3.81 -7.58
CA ARG A 5 -4.34 3.06 -8.15
C ARG A 5 -4.06 1.56 -8.24
N ALA A 6 -2.82 1.18 -8.56
CA ALA A 6 -2.41 -0.23 -8.60
C ALA A 6 -2.40 -0.87 -7.19
N ALA A 7 -1.97 -0.12 -6.18
CA ALA A 7 -1.91 -0.56 -4.80
C ALA A 7 -3.26 -0.51 -4.08
N TYR A 8 -4.14 0.45 -4.40
CA TYR A 8 -5.39 0.72 -3.67
C TYR A 8 -6.33 -0.48 -3.60
N LYS A 9 -6.56 -1.15 -4.74
CA LYS A 9 -7.37 -2.39 -4.79
C LYS A 9 -6.78 -3.50 -3.93
N LYS A 10 -5.45 -3.62 -3.89
CA LYS A 10 -4.75 -4.60 -3.04
C LYS A 10 -4.91 -4.23 -1.57
N ALA A 11 -4.62 -2.97 -1.24
CA ALA A 11 -4.64 -2.41 0.12
C ALA A 11 -5.99 -2.58 0.82
N ARG A 12 -7.11 -2.34 0.12
CA ARG A 12 -8.46 -2.57 0.69
C ARG A 12 -8.75 -4.02 1.06
N ASN A 13 -8.11 -4.98 0.38
CA ASN A 13 -8.28 -6.42 0.63
C ASN A 13 -7.24 -6.97 1.61
N LEU A 14 -6.33 -6.15 2.12
CA LEU A 14 -5.31 -6.58 3.07
C LEU A 14 -5.79 -6.38 4.51
N PRO A 15 -5.41 -7.28 5.43
CA PRO A 15 -5.68 -7.10 6.84
C PRO A 15 -5.02 -5.81 7.36
N ARG A 16 -5.82 -4.96 8.00
CA ARG A 16 -5.40 -3.66 8.57
C ARG A 16 -4.82 -3.77 9.99
N HIS A 17 -4.75 -4.97 10.57
CA HIS A 17 -4.16 -5.19 11.89
C HIS A 17 -2.65 -5.45 11.86
N ASP A 18 -2.08 -5.70 10.67
CA ASP A 18 -0.65 -6.00 10.51
C ASP A 18 -0.01 -5.12 9.44
N TYR A 19 0.62 -4.03 9.91
CA TYR A 19 1.35 -3.11 9.05
C TYR A 19 2.54 -3.75 8.34
N GLN A 20 3.25 -4.69 8.96
CA GLN A 20 4.40 -5.34 8.33
C GLN A 20 3.96 -6.20 7.15
N SER A 21 2.92 -7.02 7.34
CA SER A 21 2.33 -7.81 6.26
C SER A 21 1.75 -6.91 5.17
N PHE A 22 1.08 -5.82 5.54
CA PHE A 22 0.55 -4.83 4.60
C PHE A 22 1.66 -4.24 3.73
N ARG A 23 2.71 -3.69 4.37
CA ARG A 23 3.86 -3.10 3.69
C ARG A 23 4.58 -4.09 2.80
N ARG A 24 4.79 -5.33 3.26
CA ARG A 24 5.47 -6.36 2.46
C ARG A 24 4.67 -6.73 1.22
N ARG A 25 3.37 -7.01 1.37
CA ARG A 25 2.50 -7.43 0.24
C ARG A 25 2.31 -6.32 -0.79
N LEU A 26 2.20 -5.06 -0.35
CA LEU A 26 2.11 -3.91 -1.25
C LEU A 26 3.46 -3.56 -1.88
N GLY A 27 4.54 -3.64 -1.10
CA GLY A 27 5.90 -3.45 -1.58
C GLY A 27 6.23 -4.40 -2.71
N ASP A 28 6.03 -5.69 -2.49
CA ASP A 28 6.25 -6.73 -3.52
C ASP A 28 5.33 -6.54 -4.74
N HIS A 29 4.10 -6.05 -4.55
CA HIS A 29 3.17 -5.80 -5.66
C HIS A 29 3.63 -4.64 -6.53
N LEU A 30 4.10 -3.55 -5.93
CA LEU A 30 4.57 -2.37 -6.64
C LEU A 30 5.97 -2.57 -7.22
N GLN A 31 6.85 -3.30 -6.54
CA GLN A 31 8.17 -3.61 -7.05
C GLN A 31 8.09 -4.43 -8.35
N ARG A 32 7.19 -5.43 -8.41
CA ARG A 32 6.94 -6.21 -9.65
C ARG A 32 6.37 -5.38 -10.80
N ARG A 33 5.82 -4.19 -10.52
CA ARG A 33 5.34 -3.24 -11.53
C ARG A 33 6.41 -2.20 -11.94
N GLY A 34 7.63 -2.32 -11.42
CA GLY A 34 8.75 -1.43 -11.76
C GLY A 34 8.78 -0.13 -10.96
N PHE A 35 8.00 0.00 -9.87
CA PHE A 35 8.06 1.19 -9.03
C PHE A 35 9.31 1.18 -8.13
N GLY A 36 9.97 2.33 -8.00
CA GLY A 36 11.11 2.51 -7.11
C GLY A 36 10.71 2.53 -5.63
N TYR A 37 11.66 2.19 -4.75
CA TYR A 37 11.44 2.08 -3.30
C TYR A 37 10.84 3.34 -2.65
N GLY A 38 11.26 4.53 -3.08
CA GLY A 38 10.70 5.79 -2.55
C GLY A 38 9.19 5.93 -2.83
N VAL A 39 8.78 5.64 -4.07
CA VAL A 39 7.37 5.65 -4.48
C VAL A 39 6.58 4.57 -3.73
N ILE A 40 7.16 3.38 -3.58
CA ILE A 40 6.55 2.28 -2.83
C ILE A 40 6.27 2.69 -1.39
N ASN A 41 7.29 3.17 -0.68
CA ASN A 41 7.16 3.50 0.74
C ASN A 41 6.17 4.66 0.97
N ALA A 42 6.21 5.69 0.13
CA ALA A 42 5.27 6.79 0.16
C ALA A 42 3.82 6.31 -0.08
N THR A 43 3.62 5.44 -1.09
CA THR A 43 2.30 4.90 -1.43
C THR A 43 1.75 4.01 -0.32
N VAL A 44 2.58 3.14 0.26
CA VAL A 44 2.19 2.25 1.37
C VAL A 44 1.78 3.07 2.60
N LYS A 45 2.60 4.04 3.03
CA LYS A 45 2.29 4.89 4.18
C LYS A 45 0.99 5.66 3.97
N ARG A 46 0.81 6.24 2.79
CA ARG A 46 -0.40 6.99 2.44
C ARG A 46 -1.65 6.12 2.52
N LEU A 47 -1.63 4.94 1.88
CA LEU A 47 -2.75 4.02 1.89
C LEU A 47 -3.05 3.49 3.28
N TRP A 48 -2.02 3.24 4.10
CA TRP A 48 -2.22 2.82 5.48
C TRP A 48 -3.00 3.87 6.28
N ASN A 49 -2.53 5.11 6.28
CA ASN A 49 -3.19 6.20 7.00
C ASN A 49 -4.59 6.50 6.46
N GLU A 50 -4.79 6.47 5.14
CA GLU A 50 -6.12 6.68 4.54
C GLU A 50 -7.10 5.58 4.96
N LEU A 51 -6.67 4.31 4.96
CA LEU A 51 -7.53 3.19 5.36
C LEU A 51 -7.78 3.13 6.87
N ASP A 52 -6.85 3.61 7.69
CA ASP A 52 -7.02 3.74 9.13
C ASP A 52 -8.08 4.81 9.44
N ASN A 53 -7.93 6.01 8.83
CA ASN A 53 -8.87 7.13 8.98
C ASN A 53 -10.26 6.88 8.38
N GLU A 54 -10.40 5.98 7.39
CA GLU A 54 -11.70 5.61 6.80
C GLU A 54 -12.53 4.68 7.72
N SER A 55 -11.98 4.28 8.88
CA SER A 55 -12.61 3.38 9.85
C SER A 55 -13.21 4.11 11.07
N GLU A 56 -13.08 5.45 11.14
CA GLU A 56 -13.78 6.33 12.10
C GLU A 56 -15.05 6.93 11.48
#